data_AF-A0A934ETF1-F1
#
_entry.id   AF-A0A934ETF1-F1
#
_cell.length_a   1.000
_cell.length_b   1.000
_cell.length_c   1.000
_cell.angle_alpha   90.00
_cell.angle_beta   90.00
_cell.angle_gamma   90.00
#
_symmetry.space_group_name_H-M   'P 1'
#
loop_
_entity.id
_entity.type
_entity.pdbx_description
1 polymer ?
#
loop_
_entity_poly.entity_id
_entity_poly.type
_entity_poly.pdbx_seq_one_letter_code
_entity_poly.pdbx_strand_id
1 'polypeptide(L)'
;MRYISTLIIIPLILALSTSMVFALPPDDAKPVTPYGDCTACGKYGICKTQMSNEDAKKAMIEYYDKKRLHIKIEKTIGRFIKAKIMDNGKVVDIIIFDCRTGRIRSIY
;
A
#
# COMPACT_ATOMS: atom_id res chain seq x y z
N MET A 1 37.39 -41.21 -15.33
CA MET A 1 36.40 -41.25 -14.23
C MET A 1 36.30 -39.96 -13.40
N ARG A 2 37.35 -39.14 -13.23
CA ARG A 2 37.27 -37.85 -12.49
C ARG A 2 36.34 -36.78 -13.11
N TYR A 3 36.28 -36.69 -14.43
CA TYR A 3 35.50 -35.65 -15.13
C TYR A 3 33.98 -35.92 -15.18
N ILE A 4 33.58 -37.19 -15.06
CA ILE A 4 32.16 -37.60 -15.09
C ILE A 4 31.50 -37.20 -13.76
N SER A 5 32.22 -37.37 -12.64
CA SER A 5 31.76 -36.95 -11.32
C SER A 5 31.53 -35.42 -11.25
N THR A 6 32.40 -34.61 -11.84
CA THR A 6 32.25 -33.14 -11.88
C THR A 6 31.07 -32.67 -12.75
N LEU A 7 30.77 -33.38 -13.84
CA LEU A 7 29.64 -33.04 -14.73
C LEU A 7 28.26 -33.24 -14.07
N ILE A 8 28.18 -34.07 -13.03
CA ILE A 8 26.92 -34.38 -12.31
C ILE A 8 26.74 -33.44 -11.11
N ILE A 9 27.82 -33.03 -10.46
CA ILE A 9 27.75 -32.20 -9.24
C ILE A 9 27.36 -30.75 -9.56
N ILE A 10 27.82 -30.21 -10.69
CA ILE A 10 27.54 -28.82 -11.08
C ILE A 10 26.03 -28.56 -11.32
N PRO A 11 25.28 -29.36 -12.11
CA PRO A 11 23.85 -29.12 -12.31
C PRO A 11 23.03 -29.34 -11.02
N LEU A 12 23.48 -30.22 -10.13
CA LEU A 12 22.81 -30.47 -8.85
C LEU A 12 22.86 -29.24 -7.92
N ILE A 13 23.99 -28.53 -7.87
CA ILE A 13 24.15 -27.32 -7.07
C ILE A 13 23.35 -26.15 -7.65
N LEU A 14 23.24 -26.04 -8.98
CA LEU A 14 22.40 -25.01 -9.61
C LEU A 14 20.91 -25.23 -9.31
N ALA A 15 20.44 -26.49 -9.27
CA ALA A 15 19.04 -26.80 -8.95
C ALA A 15 18.64 -26.46 -7.50
N LEU A 16 19.59 -26.39 -6.57
CA LEU A 16 19.34 -26.07 -5.16
C LEU A 16 19.28 -24.56 -4.87
N SER A 17 19.58 -23.70 -5.84
CA SER A 17 19.73 -22.25 -5.63
C SER A 17 18.47 -21.41 -5.86
N THR A 18 17.34 -22.01 -6.24
CA THR A 18 16.08 -21.28 -6.44
C THR A 18 15.23 -21.28 -5.18
N SER A 19 15.69 -20.60 -4.12
CA SER A 19 14.80 -20.19 -3.03
C SER A 19 13.92 -19.03 -3.52
N MET A 20 12.78 -19.36 -4.11
CA MET A 20 11.72 -18.38 -4.39
C MET A 20 11.11 -17.95 -3.06
N VAL A 21 11.59 -16.82 -2.53
CA VAL A 21 10.95 -16.15 -1.39
C VAL A 21 9.78 -15.34 -1.95
N PHE A 22 8.57 -15.88 -1.81
CA PHE A 22 7.35 -15.11 -2.03
C PHE A 22 6.96 -14.42 -0.74
N ALA A 23 6.90 -13.09 -0.76
CA ALA A 23 6.24 -12.33 0.29
C ALA A 23 4.72 -12.49 0.11
N LEU A 24 4.16 -13.58 0.63
CA LEU A 24 2.71 -13.69 0.80
C LEU A 24 2.32 -12.73 1.94
N PRO A 25 1.51 -11.69 1.68
CA PRO A 25 0.84 -11.02 2.79
C PRO A 25 -0.01 -12.07 3.52
N PRO A 26 -0.17 -11.98 4.85
CA PRO A 26 -1.06 -12.86 5.60
C PRO A 26 -2.42 -12.95 4.91
N ASP A 27 -3.03 -14.14 4.83
CA ASP A 27 -4.32 -14.33 4.14
C ASP A 27 -5.44 -13.43 4.71
N ASP A 28 -5.27 -12.96 5.95
CA ASP A 28 -6.19 -12.04 6.65
C ASP A 28 -5.86 -10.56 6.46
N ALA A 29 -4.74 -10.23 5.81
CA ALA A 29 -4.34 -8.85 5.55
C ALA A 29 -5.14 -8.31 4.36
N LYS A 30 -6.36 -7.81 4.63
CA LYS A 30 -7.03 -6.93 3.68
C LYS A 30 -6.04 -5.84 3.28
N PRO A 31 -5.68 -5.71 1.98
CA PRO A 31 -4.80 -4.65 1.56
C PRO A 31 -5.49 -3.31 1.84
N VAL A 32 -4.99 -2.60 2.86
CA VAL A 32 -5.60 -1.38 3.36
C VAL A 32 -5.68 -0.34 2.24
N THR A 33 -4.62 -0.20 1.44
CA THR A 33 -4.57 0.69 0.27
C THR A 33 -3.45 0.29 -0.69
N PRO A 34 -3.74 0.03 -1.99
CA PRO A 34 -2.69 -0.02 -3.00
C PRO A 34 -2.06 1.37 -3.18
N TYR A 35 -0.74 1.46 -3.19
CA TYR A 35 -0.04 2.74 -3.40
C TYR A 35 -0.53 3.45 -4.67
N GLY A 36 -0.94 4.72 -4.53
CA GLY A 36 -1.38 5.55 -5.65
C GLY A 36 -2.85 5.40 -6.05
N ASP A 37 -3.68 4.73 -5.25
CA ASP A 37 -5.12 4.65 -5.51
C ASP A 37 -5.86 5.81 -4.83
N CYS A 38 -6.32 6.79 -5.62
CA CYS A 38 -7.18 7.87 -5.15
C CYS A 38 -8.33 8.05 -6.13
N THR A 39 -9.56 7.75 -5.70
CA THR A 39 -10.75 7.76 -6.57
C THR A 39 -11.14 9.15 -7.08
N ALA A 40 -10.72 10.22 -6.41
CA ALA A 40 -10.95 11.61 -6.86
C ALA A 40 -9.89 12.10 -7.86
N CYS A 41 -8.77 11.38 -7.98
CA CYS A 41 -7.64 11.74 -8.80
C CYS A 41 -7.45 10.71 -9.93
N GLY A 42 -6.69 11.04 -10.97
CA GLY A 42 -6.37 10.07 -12.02
C GLY A 42 -5.55 8.89 -11.49
N LYS A 43 -5.21 7.96 -12.40
CA LYS A 43 -4.32 6.81 -12.12
C LYS A 43 -3.07 7.28 -11.35
N TYR A 44 -2.70 6.58 -10.27
CA TYR A 44 -1.57 6.89 -9.37
C TYR A 44 -1.71 8.10 -8.43
N GLY A 45 -2.93 8.56 -8.14
CA GLY A 45 -3.13 9.66 -7.20
C GLY A 45 -2.47 10.92 -7.76
N ILE A 46 -2.86 11.27 -8.99
CA ILE A 46 -2.51 12.53 -9.65
C ILE A 46 -3.80 13.31 -9.88
N CYS A 47 -4.08 14.23 -8.97
CA CYS A 47 -5.14 15.21 -9.14
C CYS A 47 -4.66 16.33 -10.08
N LYS A 48 -5.52 16.76 -11.01
CA LYS A 48 -5.23 17.86 -11.94
C LYS A 48 -5.17 19.22 -11.25
N THR A 49 -5.86 19.32 -10.11
CA THR A 49 -5.98 20.53 -9.29
C THR A 49 -5.84 20.17 -7.82
N GLN A 50 -5.26 21.07 -7.03
CA GLN A 50 -5.14 20.87 -5.58
C GLN A 50 -6.54 20.81 -4.97
N MET A 51 -6.84 19.73 -4.25
CA MET A 51 -8.08 19.62 -3.48
C MET A 51 -8.04 20.54 -2.26
N SER A 52 -9.19 21.12 -1.92
CA SER A 52 -9.36 21.73 -0.61
C SER A 52 -9.23 20.66 0.47
N ASN A 53 -8.93 21.07 1.71
CA ASN A 53 -8.85 20.11 2.80
C ASN A 53 -10.20 19.44 3.08
N GLU A 54 -11.32 20.10 2.82
CA GLU A 54 -12.65 19.50 3.00
C GLU A 54 -12.97 18.49 1.89
N ASP A 55 -12.66 18.80 0.63
CA ASP A 55 -12.83 17.87 -0.48
C ASP A 55 -11.94 16.63 -0.31
N ALA A 56 -10.70 16.84 0.16
CA ALA A 56 -9.77 15.76 0.46
C ALA A 56 -10.30 14.83 1.57
N LYS A 57 -10.84 15.39 2.66
CA LYS A 57 -11.47 14.58 3.72
C LYS A 57 -12.65 13.79 3.18
N LYS A 58 -13.55 14.44 2.42
CA LYS A 58 -14.71 13.77 1.81
C LYS A 58 -14.29 12.64 0.89
N ALA A 59 -13.33 12.89 -0.01
CA ALA A 59 -12.80 11.89 -0.93
C ALA A 59 -12.17 10.71 -0.19
N MET A 60 -11.42 10.96 0.90
CA MET A 60 -10.86 9.89 1.72
C MET A 60 -11.95 9.06 2.41
N ILE A 61 -12.95 9.71 3.01
CA ILE A 61 -14.08 9.01 3.65
C ILE A 61 -14.78 8.11 2.64
N GLU A 62 -15.17 8.64 1.47
CA GLU A 62 -15.85 7.88 0.43
C GLU A 62 -15.00 6.72 -0.13
N TYR A 63 -13.68 6.90 -0.22
CA TYR A 63 -12.76 5.88 -0.70
C TYR A 63 -12.67 4.68 0.25
N TYR A 64 -12.49 4.94 1.55
CA TYR A 64 -12.38 3.87 2.55
C TYR A 64 -13.73 3.23 2.90
N ASP A 65 -14.82 3.99 2.86
CA ASP A 65 -16.17 3.47 3.11
C ASP A 65 -16.56 2.40 2.09
N LYS A 66 -16.23 2.59 0.80
CA LYS A 66 -16.40 1.56 -0.25
C LYS A 66 -15.63 0.27 0.03
N LYS A 67 -14.58 0.33 0.85
CA LYS A 67 -13.76 -0.82 1.27
C LYS A 67 -14.21 -1.39 2.62
N ARG A 68 -15.31 -0.89 3.19
CA ARG A 68 -15.80 -1.19 4.54
C ARG A 68 -14.75 -0.87 5.61
N LEU A 69 -13.99 0.20 5.39
CA LEU A 69 -13.01 0.74 6.32
C LEU A 69 -13.45 2.14 6.76
N HIS A 70 -13.21 2.47 8.02
CA HIS A 70 -13.50 3.80 8.54
C HIS A 70 -12.23 4.63 8.62
N ILE A 71 -12.34 5.93 8.37
CA ILE A 71 -11.22 6.85 8.51
C ILE A 71 -11.48 7.88 9.59
N LYS A 72 -10.49 8.09 10.46
CA LYS A 72 -10.50 9.12 11.49
C LYS A 72 -9.41 10.14 11.21
N ILE A 73 -9.80 11.37 10.91
CA ILE A 73 -8.85 12.47 10.69
C ILE A 73 -8.22 12.87 12.02
N GLU A 74 -6.89 12.85 12.10
CA GLU A 74 -6.15 13.27 13.29
C GLU A 74 -5.75 14.74 13.20
N LYS A 75 -5.19 15.15 12.07
CA LYS A 75 -4.60 16.48 11.90
C LYS A 75 -4.51 16.88 10.43
N THR A 76 -4.67 18.17 10.17
CA THR A 76 -4.35 18.80 8.89
C THR A 76 -3.17 19.75 9.05
N ILE A 77 -2.18 19.67 8.17
CA ILE A 77 -0.99 20.56 8.13
C ILE A 77 -0.80 21.04 6.70
N GLY A 78 -1.22 22.27 6.41
CA GLY A 78 -1.12 22.84 5.06
C GLY A 78 -1.85 21.96 4.03
N ARG A 79 -1.07 21.34 3.13
CA ARG A 79 -1.59 20.42 2.10
C ARG A 79 -1.67 18.95 2.54
N PHE A 80 -1.25 18.61 3.75
CA PHE A 80 -1.19 17.23 4.21
C PHE A 80 -2.27 16.93 5.26
N ILE A 81 -2.88 15.75 5.18
CA ILE A 81 -3.85 15.26 6.16
C ILE A 81 -3.34 13.95 6.74
N LYS A 82 -3.20 13.90 8.07
CA LYS A 82 -2.90 12.67 8.81
C LYS A 82 -4.20 12.03 9.27
N ALA A 83 -4.35 10.73 9.02
CA ALA A 83 -5.55 9.99 9.38
C ALA A 83 -5.25 8.55 9.81
N LYS A 84 -6.11 8.00 10.64
CA LYS A 84 -6.13 6.59 11.05
C LYS A 84 -7.16 5.84 10.24
N ILE A 85 -6.76 4.71 9.67
CA ILE A 85 -7.67 3.77 9.00
C ILE A 85 -8.05 2.70 10.01
N MET A 86 -9.34 2.43 10.14
CA MET A 86 -9.89 1.50 11.12
C MET A 86 -10.72 0.42 10.45
N ASP A 87 -10.53 -0.82 10.91
CA ASP A 87 -11.37 -1.98 10.58
C ASP A 87 -11.99 -2.51 11.89
N ASN A 88 -13.31 -2.58 11.97
CA ASN A 88 -14.05 -3.05 13.16
C ASN A 88 -13.56 -2.43 14.49
N GLY A 89 -13.30 -1.12 14.49
CA GLY A 89 -12.86 -0.38 15.68
C GLY A 89 -11.36 -0.49 16.01
N LYS A 90 -10.59 -1.30 15.27
CA LYS A 90 -9.13 -1.42 15.41
C LYS A 90 -8.42 -0.56 14.37
N VAL A 91 -7.34 0.11 14.76
CA VAL A 91 -6.48 0.83 13.81
C VAL A 91 -5.67 -0.18 13.01
N VAL A 92 -5.83 -0.18 11.69
CA VAL A 92 -5.11 -1.07 10.77
C VAL A 92 -3.95 -0.37 10.04
N ASP A 93 -3.99 0.96 9.95
CA ASP A 93 -2.92 1.77 9.35
C ASP A 93 -3.05 3.23 9.79
N ILE A 94 -1.96 3.98 9.70
CA ILE A 94 -1.91 5.43 9.84
C ILE A 94 -1.32 6.00 8.55
N ILE A 95 -2.05 6.90 7.92
CA ILE A 95 -1.65 7.46 6.63
C ILE A 95 -1.43 8.97 6.68
N ILE A 96 -0.62 9.45 5.74
CA ILE A 96 -0.55 10.83 5.32
C ILE A 96 -1.09 10.93 3.89
N PHE A 97 -2.08 11.79 3.70
CA PHE A 97 -2.65 12.16 2.41
C PHE A 97 -2.11 13.52 1.96
N ASP A 98 -1.65 13.62 0.71
CA ASP A 98 -1.24 14.89 0.09
C ASP A 98 -2.38 15.46 -0.77
N CYS A 99 -3.03 16.52 -0.32
CA CYS A 99 -4.14 17.18 -1.02
C CYS A 99 -3.76 17.75 -2.39
N ARG A 100 -2.46 17.97 -2.67
CA ARG A 100 -2.01 18.45 -3.98
C ARG A 100 -1.98 17.33 -5.01
N THR A 101 -1.49 16.15 -4.60
CA THR A 101 -1.29 15.05 -5.54
C THR A 101 -2.45 14.05 -5.47
N GLY A 102 -3.00 13.78 -4.29
CA GLY A 102 -3.90 12.67 -4.02
C GLY A 102 -3.15 11.43 -3.54
N ARG A 103 -1.85 11.53 -3.28
CA ARG A 103 -1.03 10.39 -2.85
C ARG A 103 -1.31 10.06 -1.38
N ILE A 104 -1.51 8.78 -1.12
CA ILE A 104 -1.61 8.18 0.21
C ILE A 104 -0.26 7.52 0.53
N ARG A 105 0.28 7.78 1.72
CA ARG A 105 1.45 7.10 2.26
C ARG A 105 1.13 6.54 3.64
N SER A 106 1.28 5.24 3.82
CA SER A 106 1.33 4.63 5.14
C SER A 106 2.59 5.10 5.88
N ILE A 107 2.47 5.29 7.18
CA ILE A 107 3.57 5.66 8.08
C ILE A 107 3.70 4.71 9.28
N TYR A 108 2.96 3.58 9.30
CA TYR A 108 3.00 2.56 10.34
C TYR A 108 2.70 1.16 9.80
#